data_AF-G8R254-F1
#
_entry.id   AF-G8R254-F1
#
_cell.length_a   1.000
_cell.length_b   1.000
_cell.length_c   1.000
_cell.angle_alpha   90.00
_cell.angle_beta   90.00
_cell.angle_gamma   90.00
#
_symmetry.space_group_name_H-M   'P 1'
#
loop_
_entity.id
_entity.type
_entity.pdbx_description
1 polymer ?
#
loop_
_entity_poly.entity_id
_entity_poly.type
_entity_poly.pdbx_seq_one_letter_code
_entity_poly.pdbx_strand_id
1 'polypeptide(L)'
;MSTFDRITRTIPTKNGLFMLGGLIAYFLLMRVVGLAEVYWLRTFNLVILILFVRNSILSFRRQSSESYQSFNTMFMISVRTCFVGIGLFALFLAIYLDQIDKTFMANLAVKESFGGEITAVSAASIVFIEGMISGLAASFVLIQLFKSKTIEAKA
;
A
#
# COMPACT_ATOMS: atom_id res chain seq x y z
N MET A 1 -9.60 11.25 -26.31
CA MET A 1 -9.38 10.49 -25.07
C MET A 1 -10.56 10.76 -24.15
N SER A 2 -11.36 9.76 -23.80
CA SER A 2 -12.60 9.97 -23.04
C SER A 2 -12.30 10.41 -21.59
N THR A 3 -13.17 11.25 -21.03
CA THR A 3 -13.01 11.80 -19.67
C THR A 3 -12.88 10.69 -18.61
N PHE A 4 -13.55 9.56 -18.83
CA PHE A 4 -13.48 8.35 -18.00
C PHE A 4 -12.06 7.75 -17.97
N ASP A 5 -11.39 7.70 -19.12
CA ASP A 5 -10.04 7.13 -19.26
C ASP A 5 -8.95 8.01 -18.64
N ARG A 6 -9.22 9.32 -18.54
CA ARG A 6 -8.34 10.25 -17.82
C ARG A 6 -8.44 10.06 -16.30
N ILE A 7 -9.67 9.93 -15.78
CA ILE A 7 -9.98 9.77 -14.35
C ILE A 7 -9.40 8.45 -13.81
N THR A 8 -9.55 7.36 -14.55
CA THR A 8 -9.06 6.02 -14.14
C THR A 8 -7.53 5.90 -14.17
N ARG A 9 -6.80 6.84 -14.80
CA ARG A 9 -5.33 6.86 -14.85
C ARG A 9 -4.71 7.85 -13.87
N THR A 10 -5.30 9.03 -13.69
CA THR A 10 -4.73 10.10 -12.84
C THR A 10 -5.02 9.90 -11.35
N ILE A 11 -6.17 9.33 -11.00
CA ILE A 11 -6.53 9.07 -9.59
C ILE A 11 -5.60 8.04 -8.94
N PRO A 12 -5.37 6.84 -9.52
CA PRO A 12 -4.53 5.83 -8.87
C PRO A 12 -3.07 6.27 -8.75
N THR A 13 -2.56 7.00 -9.74
CA THR A 13 -1.15 7.46 -9.76
C THR A 13 -0.92 8.56 -8.72
N LYS A 14 -1.80 9.55 -8.65
CA LYS A 14 -1.72 10.61 -7.63
C LYS A 14 -1.87 10.05 -6.21
N ASN A 15 -2.87 9.20 -5.98
CA ASN A 15 -3.08 8.58 -4.66
C ASN A 15 -1.97 7.60 -4.30
N GLY A 16 -1.41 6.87 -5.28
CA GLY A 16 -0.25 6.00 -5.08
C GLY A 16 0.99 6.79 -4.70
N LEU A 17 1.19 7.99 -5.28
CA LEU A 17 2.30 8.87 -4.91
C LEU A 17 2.14 9.47 -3.51
N PHE A 18 0.92 9.80 -3.10
CA PHE A 18 0.64 10.18 -1.71
C PHE A 18 0.87 9.03 -0.73
N MET A 19 0.48 7.81 -1.10
CA MET A 19 0.76 6.60 -0.31
C MET A 19 2.26 6.37 -0.18
N LEU A 20 3.02 6.50 -1.28
CA LEU A 20 4.49 6.45 -1.26
C LEU A 20 5.08 7.46 -0.28
N GLY A 21 4.68 8.73 -0.38
CA GLY A 21 5.15 9.78 0.51
C GLY A 21 4.85 9.48 1.98
N GLY A 22 3.66 8.97 2.29
CA GLY A 22 3.29 8.54 3.63
C GLY A 22 4.12 7.38 4.16
N LEU A 23 4.35 6.35 3.34
CA LEU A 23 5.18 5.19 3.71
C LEU A 23 6.64 5.58 3.91
N ILE A 24 7.22 6.41 3.02
CA ILE A 24 8.59 6.90 3.17
C ILE A 24 8.73 7.77 4.42
N ALA A 25 7.82 8.72 4.63
CA ALA A 25 7.88 9.60 5.81
C ALA A 25 7.79 8.80 7.11
N TYR A 26 6.90 7.81 7.18
CA TYR A 26 6.79 6.93 8.33
C TYR A 26 8.05 6.09 8.52
N PHE A 27 8.58 5.48 7.46
CA PHE A 27 9.83 4.71 7.51
C PHE A 27 11.02 5.54 8.01
N LEU A 28 11.20 6.76 7.48
CA LEU A 28 12.28 7.65 7.91
C LEU A 28 12.11 8.08 9.37
N LEU A 29 10.89 8.39 9.80
CA LEU A 29 10.60 8.73 11.19
C LEU A 29 10.98 7.54 12.10
N MET A 30 10.53 6.34 11.77
CA MET A 30 10.89 5.13 12.52
C MET A 30 12.39 4.87 12.57
N ARG A 31 13.10 5.21 11.50
CA ARG A 31 14.55 5.09 11.47
C ARG A 31 15.23 6.06 12.43
N VAL A 32 14.80 7.33 12.44
CA VAL A 32 15.34 8.36 13.35
C VAL A 32 15.08 8.01 14.81
N VAL A 33 13.93 7.44 15.14
CA VAL A 33 13.62 7.04 16.52
C VAL A 33 14.28 5.69 16.88
N GLY A 34 14.80 4.94 15.91
CA GLY A 34 15.45 3.64 16.13
C GLY A 34 14.50 2.47 16.37
N LEU A 35 13.19 2.64 16.15
CA LEU A 35 12.19 1.57 16.32
C LEU A 35 11.93 0.75 15.04
N ALA A 36 12.68 0.99 13.98
CA ALA A 36 12.54 0.27 12.72
C ALA A 36 12.74 -1.26 12.85
N GLU A 37 13.36 -1.72 13.94
CA GLU A 37 13.59 -3.14 14.24
C GLU A 37 12.44 -3.82 15.00
N VAL A 38 11.37 -3.08 15.32
CA VAL A 38 10.21 -3.61 16.06
C VAL A 38 9.17 -4.15 15.08
N TYR A 39 8.94 -5.46 15.10
CA TYR A 39 7.99 -6.14 14.22
C TYR A 39 6.57 -5.52 14.26
N TRP A 40 6.07 -5.13 15.44
CA TRP A 40 4.76 -4.48 15.60
C TRP A 40 4.62 -3.16 14.84
N LEU A 41 5.71 -2.41 14.72
CA LEU A 41 5.68 -1.16 13.98
C LEU A 41 5.63 -1.41 12.46
N ARG A 42 6.09 -2.58 11.99
CA ARG A 42 5.88 -3.01 10.60
C ARG A 42 4.40 -3.25 10.31
N THR A 43 3.63 -3.78 11.27
CA THR A 43 2.17 -3.91 11.15
C THR A 43 1.46 -2.56 10.98
N PHE A 44 2.03 -1.47 11.48
CA PHE A 44 1.46 -0.13 11.28
C PHE A 44 1.50 0.34 9.81
N ASN A 45 2.45 -0.15 9.00
CA ASN A 45 2.46 0.10 7.55
C ASN A 45 1.17 -0.38 6.89
N LEU A 46 0.58 -1.48 7.38
CA LEU A 46 -0.70 -2.01 6.90
C LEU A 46 -1.84 -1.03 7.21
N VAL A 47 -1.83 -0.40 8.39
CA VAL A 47 -2.83 0.62 8.76
C VAL A 47 -2.74 1.83 7.84
N ILE A 48 -1.53 2.33 7.59
CA ILE A 48 -1.28 3.44 6.66
C ILE A 48 -1.79 3.08 5.26
N LEU A 49 -1.46 1.88 4.78
CA LEU A 49 -1.91 1.36 3.50
C LEU A 49 -3.45 1.32 3.42
N ILE A 50 -4.15 0.80 4.43
CA ILE A 50 -5.63 0.76 4.45
C ILE A 50 -6.20 2.17 4.34
N LEU A 51 -5.65 3.15 5.06
CA LEU A 51 -6.12 4.53 5.02
C LEU A 51 -6.00 5.14 3.62
N PHE A 52 -4.86 4.96 2.96
CA PHE A 52 -4.64 5.47 1.60
C PHE A 52 -5.49 4.74 0.56
N VAL A 53 -5.64 3.42 0.66
CA VAL A 53 -6.55 2.65 -0.22
C VAL A 53 -7.99 3.11 -0.05
N ARG A 54 -8.46 3.27 1.19
CA ARG A 54 -9.80 3.78 1.52
C ARG A 54 -10.00 5.17 0.92
N ASN A 55 -9.02 6.07 1.07
CA ASN A 55 -9.10 7.41 0.51
C ASN A 55 -9.12 7.39 -1.03
N SER A 56 -8.40 6.47 -1.66
CA SER A 56 -8.41 6.29 -3.12
C SER A 56 -9.78 5.86 -3.63
N ILE A 57 -10.41 4.88 -2.95
CA ILE A 57 -11.77 4.42 -3.26
C ILE A 57 -12.79 5.56 -3.06
N LEU A 58 -12.74 6.28 -1.94
CA LEU A 58 -13.66 7.39 -1.66
C LEU A 58 -13.51 8.54 -2.67
N SER A 59 -12.27 8.88 -3.03
CA SER A 59 -11.98 9.92 -4.02
C SER A 59 -12.49 9.55 -5.40
N PHE A 60 -12.42 8.27 -5.77
CA PHE A 60 -13.01 7.74 -7.00
C PHE A 60 -14.54 7.82 -6.95
N ARG A 61 -15.18 7.36 -5.87
CA ARG A 61 -16.64 7.43 -5.70
C ARG A 61 -17.20 8.85 -5.76
N ARG A 62 -16.46 9.85 -5.28
CA ARG A 62 -16.88 11.27 -5.31
C ARG A 62 -16.78 11.91 -6.70
N GLN A 63 -15.85 11.45 -7.54
CA GLN A 63 -15.63 12.00 -8.88
C GLN A 63 -16.39 11.24 -9.97
N SER A 64 -16.77 9.99 -9.72
CA SER A 64 -17.62 9.20 -10.62
C SER A 64 -19.09 9.47 -10.31
N SER A 65 -19.73 10.29 -11.14
CA SER A 65 -21.18 10.57 -11.11
C SER A 65 -22.06 9.41 -11.61
N GLU A 66 -21.45 8.32 -12.10
CA GLU A 66 -22.20 7.19 -12.65
C GLU A 66 -22.69 6.20 -11.57
N SER A 67 -23.95 5.84 -11.71
CA SER A 67 -24.70 4.87 -10.90
C SER A 67 -24.12 3.43 -10.96
N TYR A 68 -23.17 3.15 -11.85
CA TYR A 68 -22.53 1.83 -12.00
C TYR A 68 -21.12 1.80 -11.40
N GLN A 69 -21.11 1.75 -10.08
CA GLN A 69 -19.95 1.50 -9.26
C GLN A 69 -19.58 0.00 -9.29
N SER A 70 -19.15 -0.50 -10.45
CA SER A 70 -18.77 -1.90 -10.63
C SER A 70 -17.59 -2.27 -9.73
N PHE A 71 -17.72 -3.38 -9.01
CA PHE A 71 -16.69 -3.96 -8.12
C PHE A 71 -15.32 -4.04 -8.82
N ASN A 72 -15.30 -4.52 -10.06
CA ASN A 72 -14.08 -4.67 -10.85
C ASN A 72 -13.34 -3.34 -11.06
N THR A 73 -14.06 -2.24 -11.27
CA THR A 73 -13.45 -0.92 -11.49
C THR A 73 -12.81 -0.39 -10.21
N MET A 74 -13.50 -0.47 -9.07
CA MET A 74 -12.95 -0.05 -7.79
C MET A 74 -11.78 -0.93 -7.35
N PHE A 75 -11.88 -2.22 -7.59
CA PHE A 75 -10.81 -3.16 -7.29
C PHE A 75 -9.58 -2.85 -8.12
N MET A 76 -9.72 -2.71 -9.44
CA MET A 76 -8.59 -2.39 -10.33
C MET A 76 -7.91 -1.06 -9.97
N ILE A 77 -8.67 -0.03 -9.59
CA ILE A 77 -8.13 1.26 -9.15
C ILE A 77 -7.34 1.12 -7.84
N SER A 78 -7.88 0.36 -6.89
CA SER A 78 -7.24 0.13 -5.59
C SER A 78 -5.95 -0.66 -5.75
N VAL A 79 -5.97 -1.75 -6.55
CA VAL A 79 -4.79 -2.56 -6.85
C VAL A 79 -3.71 -1.73 -7.57
N ARG A 80 -4.08 -0.91 -8.56
CA ARG A 80 -3.12 -0.01 -9.22
C ARG A 80 -2.52 1.01 -8.26
N THR A 81 -3.32 1.55 -7.35
CA THR A 81 -2.85 2.48 -6.30
C THR A 81 -1.82 1.79 -5.40
N CYS A 82 -2.13 0.57 -4.93
CA CYS A 82 -1.22 -0.24 -4.11
C CYS A 82 0.07 -0.56 -4.87
N PHE A 83 -0.03 -1.00 -6.12
CA PHE A 83 1.15 -1.36 -6.92
C PHE A 83 2.09 -0.17 -7.11
N VAL A 84 1.55 1.01 -7.41
CA VAL A 84 2.36 2.24 -7.55
C VAL A 84 2.98 2.65 -6.21
N GLY A 85 2.19 2.70 -5.14
CA GLY A 85 2.67 3.15 -3.83
C GLY A 85 3.70 2.19 -3.22
N ILE A 86 3.35 0.90 -3.14
CA ILE A 86 4.15 -0.15 -2.51
C ILE A 86 5.34 -0.53 -3.39
N GLY A 87 5.17 -0.58 -4.72
CA GLY A 87 6.26 -0.87 -5.64
C GLY A 87 7.35 0.19 -5.60
N LEU A 88 6.97 1.47 -5.64
CA LEU A 88 7.94 2.56 -5.50
C LEU A 88 8.57 2.59 -4.10
N PHE A 89 7.79 2.26 -3.06
CA PHE A 89 8.31 2.20 -1.70
C PHE A 89 9.33 1.07 -1.52
N ALA A 90 9.05 -0.11 -2.07
CA ALA A 90 9.99 -1.23 -2.04
C ALA A 90 11.28 -0.92 -2.79
N LEU A 91 11.18 -0.27 -3.96
CA LEU A 91 12.36 0.18 -4.70
C LEU A 91 13.20 1.19 -3.89
N PHE A 92 12.54 2.16 -3.27
CA PHE A 92 13.19 3.10 -2.36
C PHE A 92 13.88 2.38 -1.20
N LEU A 93 13.20 1.42 -0.58
CA LEU A 93 13.71 0.66 0.56
C LEU A 93 14.92 -0.20 0.18
N ALA A 94 14.92 -0.82 -1.01
CA ALA A 94 16.08 -1.56 -1.52
C ALA A 94 17.33 -0.67 -1.64
N ILE A 95 17.17 0.52 -2.26
CA ILE A 95 18.27 1.48 -2.43
C ILE A 95 18.72 2.05 -1.07
N TYR A 96 17.77 2.36 -0.18
CA TYR A 96 18.05 2.89 1.14
C TYR A 96 18.88 1.92 1.98
N LEU A 97 18.49 0.65 2.00
CA LEU A 97 19.17 -0.40 2.76
C LEU A 97 20.56 -0.71 2.22
N ASP A 98 20.74 -0.68 0.90
CA ASP A 98 22.02 -0.99 0.26
C ASP A 98 23.06 0.14 0.38
N GLN A 99 22.62 1.39 0.19
CA GLN A 99 23.52 2.54 0.05
C GLN A 99 23.65 3.38 1.32
N ILE A 100 22.57 3.51 2.10
CA ILE A 100 22.51 4.47 3.22
C ILE A 100 22.75 3.77 4.55
N ASP A 101 22.19 2.57 4.75
CA ASP A 101 22.11 1.97 6.09
C ASP A 101 22.47 0.49 6.18
N LYS A 102 23.74 0.20 5.91
CA LYS A 102 24.32 -1.15 6.02
C LYS A 102 24.28 -1.70 7.44
N THR A 103 24.32 -0.83 8.45
CA THR A 103 24.24 -1.22 9.86
C THR A 103 22.84 -1.70 10.24
N PHE A 104 21.79 -1.05 9.74
CA PHE A 104 20.42 -1.54 9.89
C PHE A 104 20.21 -2.89 9.19
N MET A 105 20.87 -3.10 8.04
CA MET A 105 20.82 -4.40 7.36
C MET A 105 21.42 -5.53 8.18
N ALA A 106 22.57 -5.29 8.82
CA ALA A 106 23.18 -6.26 9.71
C ALA A 106 22.26 -6.58 10.91
N ASN A 107 21.62 -5.58 11.52
CA ASN A 107 20.68 -5.80 12.61
C ASN A 107 19.42 -6.55 12.17
N LEU A 108 18.91 -6.27 10.97
CA LEU A 108 17.75 -6.96 10.42
C LEU A 108 18.07 -8.43 10.11
N ALA A 109 19.26 -8.71 9.57
CA ALA A 109 19.73 -10.07 9.29
C ALA A 109 19.84 -10.92 10.57
N VAL A 110 20.28 -10.33 11.68
CA VAL A 110 20.38 -11.01 12.98
C VAL A 110 19.00 -11.29 13.57
N LYS A 111 18.07 -10.33 13.49
CA LYS A 111 16.74 -10.46 14.11
C LYS A 111 15.76 -11.29 13.31
N GLU A 112 15.80 -11.20 11.99
CA GLU A 112 14.85 -11.86 11.10
C GLU A 112 15.49 -13.08 10.43
N SER A 113 16.43 -13.76 11.09
CA SER A 113 17.20 -14.88 10.53
C SER A 113 16.28 -15.98 9.95
N PHE A 114 15.88 -15.80 8.69
CA PHE A 114 15.01 -16.67 7.88
C PHE A 114 15.82 -17.80 7.24
N GLY A 115 16.90 -18.25 7.90
CA GLY A 115 17.72 -19.37 7.45
C GLY A 115 18.58 -19.10 6.21
N GLY A 116 18.78 -17.84 5.80
CA GLY A 116 19.62 -17.45 4.65
C GLY A 116 20.18 -16.02 4.76
N GLU A 117 21.11 -15.66 3.86
CA GLU A 117 21.68 -14.31 3.79
C GLU A 117 20.61 -13.28 3.39
N ILE A 118 20.19 -12.43 4.33
CA ILE A 118 19.25 -11.35 4.06
C ILE A 118 19.99 -10.22 3.35
N THR A 119 19.73 -10.07 2.05
CA THR A 119 20.18 -8.91 1.26
C THR A 119 19.12 -7.79 1.29
N ALA A 120 19.55 -6.56 1.00
CA ALA A 120 18.66 -5.40 0.87
C ALA A 120 17.51 -5.65 -0.12
N VAL A 121 17.80 -6.34 -1.22
CA VAL A 121 16.82 -6.72 -2.24
C VAL A 121 15.82 -7.74 -1.70
N SER A 122 16.26 -8.74 -0.94
CA SER A 122 15.38 -9.72 -0.31
C SER A 122 14.44 -9.06 0.69
N ALA A 123 14.96 -8.18 1.55
CA ALA A 123 14.14 -7.46 2.54
C ALA A 123 13.08 -6.56 1.87
N ALA A 124 13.46 -5.83 0.82
CA ALA A 124 12.54 -5.03 0.03
C ALA A 124 11.46 -5.87 -0.67
N SER A 125 11.84 -7.04 -1.18
CA SER A 125 10.92 -7.97 -1.83
C SER A 125 9.90 -8.55 -0.86
N ILE A 126 10.31 -8.90 0.36
CA ILE A 126 9.39 -9.37 1.42
C ILE A 126 8.36 -8.29 1.73
N VAL A 127 8.82 -7.05 1.99
CA VAL A 127 7.93 -5.91 2.27
C VAL A 127 6.99 -5.63 1.10
N PHE A 128 7.48 -5.77 -0.14
CA PHE A 128 6.65 -5.63 -1.34
C PHE A 128 5.55 -6.68 -1.40
N ILE A 129 5.89 -7.96 -1.20
CA ILE A 129 4.94 -9.07 -1.26
C ILE A 129 3.90 -8.94 -0.12
N GLU A 130 4.35 -8.73 1.11
CA GLU A 130 3.47 -8.52 2.27
C GLU A 130 2.54 -7.31 2.07
N GLY A 131 3.10 -6.21 1.57
CA GLY A 131 2.37 -4.99 1.22
C GLY A 131 1.32 -5.26 0.13
N MET A 132 1.67 -5.99 -0.92
CA MET A 132 0.74 -6.31 -2.00
C MET A 132 -0.40 -7.22 -1.53
N ILE A 133 -0.10 -8.27 -0.76
CA ILE A 133 -1.11 -9.18 -0.20
C ILE A 133 -2.08 -8.40 0.70
N SER A 134 -1.54 -7.60 1.63
CA SER A 134 -2.36 -6.76 2.51
C SER A 134 -3.15 -5.70 1.75
N GLY A 135 -2.58 -5.10 0.70
CA GLY A 135 -3.23 -4.17 -0.21
C GLY A 135 -4.40 -4.79 -0.97
N LEU A 136 -4.26 -6.01 -1.45
CA LEU A 136 -5.31 -6.76 -2.13
C LEU A 136 -6.45 -7.11 -1.16
N ALA A 137 -6.10 -7.63 0.03
CA ALA A 137 -7.06 -7.96 1.08
C ALA A 137 -7.83 -6.71 1.55
N ALA A 138 -7.12 -5.61 1.82
CA ALA A 138 -7.72 -4.34 2.20
C ALA A 138 -8.65 -3.80 1.12
N SER A 139 -8.22 -3.85 -0.15
CA SER A 139 -9.05 -3.43 -1.29
C SER A 139 -10.35 -4.22 -1.34
N PHE A 140 -10.27 -5.56 -1.21
CA PHE A 140 -11.43 -6.43 -1.21
C PHE A 140 -12.39 -6.11 -0.05
N VAL A 141 -11.86 -6.06 1.18
CA VAL A 141 -12.67 -5.77 2.39
C VAL A 141 -13.34 -4.41 2.29
N LEU A 142 -12.61 -3.37 1.88
CA LEU A 142 -13.15 -2.01 1.78
C LEU A 142 -14.27 -1.93 0.73
N ILE A 143 -14.10 -2.55 -0.43
CA ILE A 143 -15.14 -2.53 -1.46
C ILE A 143 -16.38 -3.30 -0.98
N GLN A 144 -16.21 -4.43 -0.28
CA GLN A 144 -17.33 -5.17 0.31
C GLN A 144 -18.04 -4.36 1.40
N LEU A 145 -17.30 -3.62 2.22
CA LEU A 145 -17.88 -2.71 3.22
C LEU A 145 -18.63 -1.53 2.59
N PHE A 146 -18.20 -1.06 1.41
CA PHE A 146 -18.86 0.02 0.68
C PHE A 146 -20.04 -0.44 -0.16
N LYS A 147 -20.15 -1.75 -0.45
CA LYS A 147 -21.35 -2.32 -1.06
C LYS A 147 -22.47 -2.21 -0.02
N SER A 148 -23.43 -1.34 -0.29
CA SER A 148 -24.58 -1.14 0.61
C SER A 148 -25.22 -2.50 0.89
N LYS A 149 -25.55 -2.77 2.15
CA LYS A 149 -26.36 -3.95 2.50
C LYS A 149 -27.70 -3.77 1.80
N THR A 150 -27.89 -4.43 0.65
CA THR A 150 -29.22 -4.73 0.13
C THR A 150 -29.79 -5.79 1.07
N ILE A 151 -30.15 -5.38 2.30
CA ILE A 151 -31.16 -6.14 3.04
C ILE A 151 -32.41 -5.92 2.20
N GLU A 152 -32.82 -6.96 1.48
CA GLU A 152 -34.16 -7.06 0.95
C GLU A 152 -35.12 -6.61 2.06
N ALA A 153 -35.69 -5.42 1.89
CA ALA A 153 -36.94 -5.09 2.56
C ALA A 153 -37.94 -6.07 1.98
N LYS A 154 -38.07 -7.22 2.65
CA LYS A 154 -39.01 -8.28 2.36
C LYS A 154 -40.40 -7.64 2.47
N ALA A 155 -40.97 -7.29 1.32
CA ALA A 155 -42.36 -6.89 1.17
C ALA A 155 -43.28 -8.09 1.42
#